data_AF-A0A5C8DXS5-F1
#
_entry.id   AF-A0A5C8DXS5-F1
#
_cell.length_a   1.000
_cell.length_b   1.000
_cell.length_c   1.000
_cell.angle_alpha   90.00
_cell.angle_beta   90.00
_cell.angle_gamma   90.00
#
_symmetry.space_group_name_H-M   'P 1'
#
loop_
_entity.id
_entity.type
_entity.pdbx_description
1 polymer ?
#
loop_
_entity_poly.entity_id
_entity_poly.type
_entity_poly.pdbx_seq_one_letter_code
_entity_poly.pdbx_strand_id
1 'polypeptide(L)' 'LYHFTSVIMRSVNEEGRLRIIEMMWELVFADGHVTEFEDNVVWRAADLLGISSRDRLNLKHRVADGRLASDTTN' A
#
# COMPACT_ATOMS: atom_id res chain seq x y z
N LEU A 1 9.29 21.40 -2.44
CA LEU A 1 8.10 20.60 -2.04
C LEU A 1 8.56 19.14 -1.88
N TYR A 2 8.34 18.56 -0.70
CA TYR A 2 8.63 17.18 -0.22
C TYR A 2 10.08 16.64 -0.29
N HIS A 3 10.92 17.03 0.68
CA HIS A 3 12.26 16.47 0.89
C HIS A 3 12.22 14.95 1.22
N PHE A 4 11.21 14.50 1.96
CA PHE A 4 11.11 13.13 2.46
C PHE A 4 10.81 12.11 1.35
N THR A 5 9.91 12.43 0.43
CA THR A 5 9.55 11.53 -0.68
C THR A 5 10.62 11.51 -1.77
N SER A 6 11.37 12.61 -1.93
CA SER A 6 12.46 12.71 -2.90
C SER A 6 13.61 11.72 -2.63
N VAL A 7 13.80 11.29 -1.38
CA VAL A 7 14.80 10.26 -1.00
C VAL A 7 14.30 8.87 -1.40
N ILE A 8 13.03 8.57 -1.13
CA ILE A 8 12.42 7.29 -1.52
C ILE A 8 12.40 7.18 -3.05
N MET A 9 11.92 8.21 -3.76
CA MET A 9 11.92 8.23 -5.22
C MET A 9 13.30 8.07 -5.87
N ARG A 10 14.38 8.50 -5.17
CA ARG A 10 15.77 8.33 -5.65
C ARG A 10 16.36 6.95 -5.35
N SER A 11 15.86 6.28 -4.32
CA SER A 11 16.41 5.00 -3.83
C SER A 11 15.67 3.79 -4.37
N VAL A 12 14.40 3.94 -4.76
CA VAL A 12 13.58 2.84 -5.30
C VAL A 12 12.95 3.18 -6.65
N ASN A 13 13.02 2.20 -7.55
CA ASN A 13 12.30 2.20 -8.82
C ASN A 13 10.78 2.04 -8.58
N GLU A 14 10.00 2.05 -9.65
CA GLU A 14 8.53 1.95 -9.56
C GLU A 14 8.05 0.69 -8.84
N GLU A 15 8.65 -0.47 -9.12
CA GLU A 15 8.34 -1.73 -8.44
C GLU A 15 8.63 -1.65 -6.93
N GLY A 16 9.76 -1.04 -6.53
CA GLY A 16 10.08 -0.84 -5.13
C GLY A 16 9.08 0.08 -4.42
N ARG A 17 8.57 1.11 -5.12
CA ARG A 17 7.51 1.97 -4.58
C ARG A 17 6.19 1.22 -4.45
N LEU A 18 5.84 0.35 -5.41
CA LEU A 18 4.66 -0.51 -5.31
C LEU A 18 4.75 -1.47 -4.12
N ARG A 19 5.91 -2.06 -3.88
CA ARG A 19 6.16 -2.95 -2.74
C ARG A 19 6.02 -2.24 -1.39
N ILE A 20 6.43 -0.97 -1.29
CA ILE A 20 6.22 -0.17 -0.08
C ILE A 20 4.73 -0.02 0.21
N ILE A 21 3.92 0.29 -0.82
CA ILE A 21 2.47 0.41 -0.67
C ILE A 21 1.82 -0.94 -0.32
N GLU A 22 2.32 -2.05 -0.87
CA GLU A 22 1.89 -3.40 -0.50
C GLU A 22 2.08 -3.68 0.99
N MET A 23 3.28 -3.43 1.52
CA MET A 23 3.57 -3.62 2.95
C MET A 23 2.72 -2.71 3.85
N MET A 24 2.41 -1.49 3.40
CA MET A 24 1.50 -0.61 4.14
C MET A 24 0.08 -1.18 4.21
N TRP A 25 -0.41 -1.79 3.13
CA TRP A 25 -1.69 -2.50 3.15
C TRP A 25 -1.66 -3.69 4.09
N GLU A 26 -0.61 -4.51 4.04
CA GLU A 26 -0.46 -5.65 4.96
C GLU A 26 -0.51 -5.22 6.44
N LEU A 27 0.08 -4.07 6.77
CA LEU A 27 0.08 -3.52 8.13
C LEU A 27 -1.31 -3.03 8.55
N VAL A 28 -2.04 -2.35 7.66
CA VAL A 28 -3.39 -1.83 7.91
C VAL A 28 -4.43 -2.96 7.96
N PHE A 29 -4.23 -4.04 7.22
CA PHE A 29 -5.11 -5.21 7.26
C PHE A 29 -4.78 -6.20 8.40
N ALA A 30 -3.71 -5.97 9.17
CA ALA A 30 -3.22 -6.92 10.17
C ALA A 30 -4.19 -7.17 11.33
N ASP A 31 -5.06 -6.20 11.64
CA ASP A 31 -6.09 -6.31 12.69
C ASP A 31 -7.47 -6.76 12.15
N GLY A 32 -7.55 -7.04 10.85
CA GLY A 32 -8.76 -7.47 10.15
C GLY A 32 -9.78 -6.37 9.86
N HIS A 33 -9.52 -5.11 10.21
CA HIS A 33 -10.43 -3.99 9.97
C HIS A 33 -9.70 -2.74 9.47
N VAL A 34 -9.93 -2.40 8.21
CA VAL A 34 -9.43 -1.14 7.66
C VAL A 34 -10.41 -0.01 7.99
N THR A 35 -9.93 1.01 8.70
CA THR A 35 -10.68 2.24 8.92
C THR A 35 -10.53 3.21 7.75
N GLU A 36 -11.48 4.14 7.59
CA GLU A 36 -11.38 5.20 6.59
C GLU A 36 -10.13 6.08 6.78
N PHE A 37 -9.67 6.23 8.03
CA PHE A 37 -8.44 6.96 8.34
C PHE A 37 -7.21 6.26 7.77
N GLU A 38 -7.10 4.94 7.93
CA GLU A 38 -5.95 4.18 7.44
C GLU A 38 -5.95 4.06 5.92
N ASP A 39 -7.12 3.88 5.31
CA ASP A 39 -7.29 3.94 3.86
C ASP A 39 -6.77 5.29 3.32
N ASN A 40 -7.16 6.40 3.96
CA ASN A 40 -6.67 7.74 3.61
C ASN A 40 -5.15 7.89 3.79
N VAL A 41 -4.55 7.30 4.84
CA VAL A 41 -3.10 7.36 5.07
C VAL A 41 -2.34 6.63 3.96
N VAL A 42 -2.76 5.40 3.61
CA VAL A 42 -2.16 4.64 2.50
C VAL A 42 -2.35 5.38 1.17
N TRP A 43 -3.51 6.01 0.98
CA TRP A 43 -3.81 6.80 -0.20
C TRP A 43 -2.84 7.98 -0.37
N ARG A 44 -2.62 8.74 0.71
CA ARG A 44 -1.69 9.88 0.71
C ARG A 44 -0.25 9.44 0.50
N ALA A 45 0.16 8.31 1.06
CA ALA A 45 1.50 7.76 0.82
C ALA A 45 1.69 7.37 -0.65
N ALA A 46 0.70 6.74 -1.27
CA ALA A 46 0.77 6.34 -2.68
C ALA A 46 0.82 7.54 -3.63
N ASP A 47 0.08 8.63 -3.34
CA ASP A 47 0.20 9.91 -4.05
C ASP A 47 1.62 10.47 -3.96
N LEU A 48 2.14 10.50 -2.74
CA LEU A 48 3.46 11.01 -2.43
C LEU A 48 4.58 10.18 -3.05
N LEU A 49 4.35 8.91 -3.39
CA LEU A 49 5.27 8.02 -4.11
C LEU A 49 5.02 7.98 -5.62
N GLY A 50 4.05 8.75 -6.14
CA GLY A 50 3.77 8.82 -7.57
C GLY A 50 3.24 7.51 -8.16
N ILE A 51 2.55 6.68 -7.37
CA ILE A 51 1.92 5.44 -7.83
C ILE A 51 0.59 5.78 -8.51
N SER A 52 0.25 5.16 -9.64
CA SER A 52 -1.02 5.43 -10.31
C SER A 52 -2.22 4.94 -9.49
N SER A 53 -3.38 5.60 -9.59
CA SER A 53 -4.60 5.17 -8.89
C SER A 53 -5.05 3.75 -9.28
N ARG A 54 -4.73 3.31 -10.50
CA ARG A 54 -5.03 1.96 -10.98
C ARG A 54 -4.19 0.91 -10.26
N ASP A 55 -2.89 1.16 -10.09
CA ASP A 55 -2.00 0.21 -9.41
C ASP A 55 -2.34 0.08 -7.92
N ARG A 56 -2.81 1.16 -7.30
CA ARG A 56 -3.30 1.15 -5.91
C ARG A 56 -4.53 0.26 -5.73
N LEU A 57 -5.52 0.37 -6.63
CA LEU A 57 -6.70 -0.49 -6.60
C LEU A 57 -6.32 -1.96 -6.77
N ASN A 58 -5.44 -2.26 -7.73
CA ASN A 58 -4.95 -3.61 -7.96
C ASN A 58 -4.21 -4.18 -6.73
N LEU A 59 -3.42 -3.37 -6.03
CA LEU A 59 -2.74 -3.74 -4.79
C LEU A 59 -3.73 -4.05 -3.67
N LYS A 60 -4.72 -3.18 -3.46
CA LYS A 60 -5.76 -3.38 -2.45
C LYS A 60 -6.53 -4.70 -2.68
N HIS A 61 -6.92 -4.97 -3.92
CA HIS A 61 -7.58 -6.23 -4.27
C HIS A 61 -6.67 -7.44 -3.98
N ARG A 62 -5.40 -7.38 -4.38
CA ARG A 62 -4.45 -8.48 -4.19
C ARG A 62 -4.20 -8.81 -2.71
N VAL A 63 -4.06 -7.79 -1.86
CA VAL A 63 -3.87 -7.98 -0.41
C VAL A 63 -5.14 -8.53 0.24
N ALA A 64 -6.32 -8.02 -0.15
CA ALA A 64 -7.60 -8.55 0.34
C ALA A 64 -7.81 -10.02 -0.07
N ASP A 65 -7.53 -10.37 -1.33
CA ASP A 65 -7.64 -11.74 -1.84
C ASP A 65 -6.63 -12.70 -1.19
N GLY A 66 -5.39 -12.23 -0.97
CA GLY A 66 -4.34 -13.00 -0.30
C GLY A 66 -4.65 -13.30 1.18
N ARG A 67 -5.38 -12.42 1.87
CA ARG A 67 -5.80 -12.64 3.26
C ARG A 67 -6.97 -13.62 3.38
N LEU A 68 -7.96 -13.52 2.48
CA LEU A 68 -9.07 -14.50 2.41
C LEU A 68 -8.56 -15.95 2.24
N ALA A 69 -7.46 -16.13 1.49
CA ALA A 69 -6.82 -17.43 1.33
C ALA A 69 -6.07 -17.93 2.58
N SER A 70 -5.50 -17.03 3.39
CA SER A 70 -4.75 -17.40 4.60
C SER A 70 -5.64 -17.63 5.83
N ASP A 71 -6.82 -17.02 5.91
CA ASP A 71 -7.78 -17.26 7.00
C ASP A 71 -8.60 -18.56 6.81
N THR A 72 -8.55 -19.21 5.63
CA THR A 72 -9.25 -20.50 5.39
C THR A 72 -8.39 -21.73 5.76
N THR A 73 -7.12 -21.54 6.15
CA THR A 73 -6.17 -22.66 6.42
C THR A 73 -5.78 -22.81 7.90
N ASN A 74 -6.47 -22.16 8.84
CA ASN A 74 -6.23 -22.31 10.28
C ASN A 74 -7.52 -22.66 11.04
#